data_AF-A0A8S3SLL4-F1
#
_entry.id   AF-A0A8S3SLL4-F1
#
_cell.length_a   1.000
_cell.length_b   1.000
_cell.length_c   1.000
_cell.angle_alpha   90.00
_cell.angle_beta   90.00
_cell.angle_gamma   90.00
#
_symmetry.space_group_name_H-M   'P 1'
#
loop_
_entity.id
_entity.type
_entity.pdbx_description
1 polymer ?
#
loop_
_entity_poly.entity_id
_entity_poly.type
_entity_poly.pdbx_seq_one_letter_code
_entity_poly.pdbx_strand_id
1 'polypeptide(L)'
;MDVNTNQDGHVPEAGQENGDFSSEDQERLKHVLSGSLEKLPAQSSKIVRIFTSSTFTDTTLERNALMENVYPKLKEYLRENYGLEFQK
;
A
#
# COMPACT_ATOMS: atom_id res chain seq x y z
N MET A 1 -21.31 -55.14 7.96
CA MET A 1 -21.87 -53.78 8.07
C MET A 1 -21.33 -53.27 9.37
N ASP A 2 -20.17 -52.63 9.29
CA ASP A 2 -19.43 -52.19 10.46
C ASP A 2 -19.18 -50.72 10.24
N VAL A 3 -20.12 -49.92 10.76
CA VAL A 3 -20.08 -48.47 10.79
C VAL A 3 -18.92 -48.06 11.67
N ASN A 4 -17.89 -47.49 11.04
CA ASN A 4 -16.76 -46.92 11.76
C ASN A 4 -17.16 -45.55 12.32
N THR A 5 -17.36 -45.50 13.63
CA THR A 5 -17.47 -44.27 14.41
C THR A 5 -16.07 -43.73 14.64
N ASN A 6 -15.75 -42.57 14.08
CA ASN A 6 -14.80 -41.64 14.70
C ASN A 6 -15.19 -40.20 14.33
N GLN A 7 -15.46 -39.46 15.41
CA GLN A 7 -15.87 -38.07 15.48
C GLN A 7 -14.65 -37.14 15.37
N ASP A 8 -14.97 -35.90 15.02
CA ASP A 8 -14.23 -34.67 15.35
C ASP A 8 -12.80 -34.51 14.83
N GLY A 9 -12.70 -34.28 13.52
CA GLY A 9 -11.66 -33.43 12.97
C GLY A 9 -12.01 -31.96 13.23
N HIS A 10 -11.69 -31.45 14.42
CA HIS A 10 -11.64 -30.02 14.68
C HIS A 10 -10.58 -29.40 13.75
N VAL A 11 -11.03 -28.83 12.64
CA VAL A 11 -10.20 -27.95 11.81
C VAL A 11 -9.76 -26.79 12.68
N PRO A 12 -8.45 -26.53 12.86
CA PRO A 12 -8.01 -25.33 13.55
C PRO A 12 -8.47 -24.13 12.73
N GLU A 13 -9.40 -23.39 13.30
CA GLU A 13 -9.89 -22.10 12.83
C GLU A 13 -8.68 -21.22 12.52
N ALA A 14 -8.56 -20.81 11.26
CA ALA A 14 -7.54 -19.88 10.81
C ALA A 14 -7.57 -18.69 11.78
N GLY A 15 -6.48 -18.49 12.51
CA GLY A 15 -6.37 -17.44 13.51
C GLY A 15 -6.82 -16.12 12.90
N GLN A 16 -7.98 -15.65 13.33
CA GLN A 16 -8.34 -14.26 13.17
C GLN A 16 -7.36 -13.48 14.05
N GLU A 17 -6.29 -13.01 13.43
CA GLU A 17 -5.57 -11.83 13.90
C GLU A 17 -6.50 -10.61 13.76
N ASN A 18 -7.55 -10.58 14.59
CA ASN A 18 -8.28 -9.35 14.86
C ASN A 18 -7.33 -8.48 15.67
N GLY A 19 -6.39 -7.81 14.99
CA GLY A 19 -5.66 -6.69 15.56
C GLY A 19 -6.71 -5.69 16.02
N ASP A 20 -6.85 -5.55 17.33
CA ASP A 20 -7.78 -4.60 17.94
C ASP A 20 -7.37 -3.19 17.51
N PHE A 21 -8.09 -2.63 16.53
CA PHE A 21 -7.83 -1.29 16.05
C PHE A 21 -8.31 -0.29 17.10
N SER A 22 -7.38 0.52 17.61
CA SER A 22 -7.69 1.53 18.64
C SER A 22 -8.78 2.50 18.15
N SER A 23 -9.53 3.10 19.08
CA SER A 23 -10.54 4.12 18.75
C SER A 23 -9.95 5.31 17.99
N GLU A 24 -8.67 5.62 18.23
CA GLU A 24 -7.93 6.67 17.51
C GLU A 24 -7.65 6.29 16.04
N ASP A 25 -7.34 5.03 15.76
CA ASP A 25 -7.11 4.56 14.39
C ASP A 25 -8.41 4.53 13.59
N GLN A 26 -9.53 4.22 14.23
CA GLN A 26 -10.85 4.33 13.62
C GLN A 26 -11.20 5.78 13.24
N GLU A 27 -10.83 6.75 14.09
CA GLU A 27 -11.05 8.17 13.82
C GLU A 27 -10.15 8.66 12.66
N ARG A 28 -8.87 8.27 12.65
CA ARG A 28 -7.96 8.53 11.53
C ARG A 28 -8.47 7.93 10.22
N LEU A 29 -8.97 6.70 10.25
CA LEU A 29 -9.54 6.05 9.08
C LEU A 29 -10.76 6.82 8.54
N LYS A 30 -11.67 7.27 9.42
CA LYS A 30 -12.82 8.11 9.01
C LYS A 30 -12.37 9.42 8.36
N HIS A 31 -11.31 10.04 8.86
CA HIS A 31 -10.72 11.24 8.26
C HIS A 31 -10.13 10.98 6.87
N VAL A 32 -9.43 9.85 6.68
CA VAL A 32 -8.91 9.46 5.37
C VAL A 32 -10.05 9.19 4.39
N LEU A 33 -11.07 8.45 4.83
CA LEU A 33 -12.23 8.09 4.01
C LEU A 33 -13.11 9.29 3.66
N SER A 34 -13.08 10.37 4.45
CA SER A 34 -13.77 11.62 4.13
C SER A 34 -12.97 12.53 3.19
N GLY A 35 -11.76 12.12 2.79
CA GLY A 35 -10.88 12.88 1.89
C GLY A 35 -10.03 13.94 2.58
N SER A 36 -9.95 13.95 3.91
CA SER A 36 -9.05 14.84 4.64
C SER A 36 -7.60 14.38 4.53
N LEU A 37 -6.71 15.27 4.09
CA LEU A 37 -5.26 15.04 4.04
C LEU A 37 -4.55 15.48 5.33
N GLU A 38 -5.31 15.95 6.32
CA GLU A 38 -4.76 16.34 7.62
C GLU A 38 -4.61 15.13 8.55
N LYS A 39 -3.51 15.09 9.32
CA LYS A 39 -3.23 14.04 10.32
C LYS A 39 -3.31 12.61 9.77
N LEU A 40 -2.85 12.40 8.54
CA LEU A 40 -2.73 11.06 7.97
C LEU A 40 -1.85 10.18 8.89
N PRO A 41 -2.21 8.92 9.11
CA PRO A 41 -1.39 7.99 9.88
C PRO A 41 0.03 7.93 9.28
N ALA A 42 1.04 7.85 10.14
CA ALA A 42 2.43 7.78 9.72
C ALA A 42 2.64 6.56 8.81
N GLN A 43 2.87 6.79 7.53
CA GLN A 43 3.06 5.72 6.56
C GLN A 43 4.42 5.05 6.83
N SER A 44 4.38 3.82 7.33
CA SER A 44 5.59 3.02 7.62
C SER A 44 6.29 2.50 6.35
N SER A 45 5.69 2.69 5.18
CA SER A 45 6.27 2.23 3.92
C SER A 45 7.38 3.15 3.44
N LYS A 46 8.62 2.62 3.48
CA LYS A 46 9.82 3.24 2.90
C LYS A 46 9.89 3.14 1.37
N ILE A 47 8.82 2.66 0.73
CA ILE A 47 8.76 2.30 -0.68
C ILE A 47 7.85 3.27 -1.41
N VAL A 48 8.35 3.85 -2.50
CA VAL A 48 7.57 4.67 -3.42
C VAL A 48 7.33 3.88 -4.72
N ARG A 49 6.06 3.75 -5.11
CA ARG A 49 5.62 3.12 -6.37
C ARG A 49 4.98 4.17 -7.28
N ILE A 50 5.41 4.22 -8.53
CA ILE A 50 4.88 5.14 -9.54
C ILE A 50 4.32 4.32 -10.69
N PHE A 51 3.03 4.48 -10.97
CA PHE A 51 2.35 3.90 -12.13
C PHE A 51 2.02 5.03 -13.11
N THR A 52 2.56 4.94 -14.32
CA THR A 52 2.28 5.89 -15.40
C THR A 52 1.41 5.21 -16.44
N SER A 53 0.19 5.71 -16.63
CA SER A 53 -0.70 5.26 -17.70
C SER A 53 -0.84 6.36 -18.75
N SER A 54 -0.63 6.00 -20.01
CA SER A 54 -0.91 6.87 -21.14
C SER A 54 -1.11 6.07 -22.41
N THR A 55 -1.81 6.63 -23.40
CA THR A 55 -1.90 6.05 -24.73
C THR A 55 -0.53 6.14 -25.42
N PHE A 56 -0.08 5.01 -25.99
CA PHE A 56 1.30 4.84 -26.45
C PHE A 56 1.72 5.86 -27.52
N THR A 57 0.79 6.27 -28.38
CA THR A 57 1.05 7.17 -29.51
C THR A 57 1.03 8.64 -29.14
N ASP A 58 0.20 9.06 -28.19
CA ASP A 58 -0.11 10.48 -28.03
C ASP A 58 0.87 11.19 -27.07
N THR A 59 1.62 10.43 -26.27
CA THR A 59 2.38 10.97 -25.13
C THR A 59 3.83 10.49 -25.03
N THR A 60 4.39 10.00 -26.13
CA THR A 60 5.75 9.44 -26.15
C THR A 60 6.79 10.46 -25.66
N LEU A 61 6.65 11.73 -26.03
CA LEU A 61 7.56 12.79 -25.58
C LEU A 61 7.43 13.07 -24.08
N GLU A 62 6.21 13.18 -23.53
CA GLU A 62 6.06 13.43 -22.10
C GLU A 62 6.50 12.24 -21.26
N ARG A 63 6.21 11.01 -21.70
CA ARG A 63 6.69 9.78 -21.03
C ARG A 63 8.22 9.76 -20.98
N ASN A 64 8.88 10.05 -22.10
CA ASN A 64 10.34 10.07 -22.15
C ASN A 64 10.90 11.18 -21.25
N ALA A 65 10.32 12.39 -21.31
CA ALA A 65 10.73 13.51 -20.45
C ALA A 65 10.51 13.21 -18.95
N LEU A 66 9.42 12.52 -18.60
CA LEU A 66 9.13 12.10 -17.23
C LEU A 66 10.22 11.14 -16.72
N MET A 67 10.59 10.14 -17.53
CA MET A 67 11.61 9.16 -17.15
C MET A 67 13.02 9.75 -17.10
N GLU A 68 13.37 10.63 -18.05
CA GLU A 68 14.72 11.19 -18.17
C GLU A 68 14.97 12.36 -17.21
N ASN A 69 13.98 13.25 -17.03
CA ASN A 69 14.20 14.51 -16.33
C ASN A 69 13.52 14.57 -14.95
N VAL A 70 12.34 13.99 -14.81
CA VAL A 70 11.52 14.12 -13.59
C VAL A 70 11.84 13.00 -12.61
N TYR A 71 11.95 11.76 -13.07
CA TYR A 71 12.20 10.60 -12.23
C TYR A 71 13.50 10.70 -11.41
N PRO A 72 14.64 11.17 -11.98
CA PRO A 72 15.87 11.33 -11.19
C PRO A 72 15.72 12.38 -10.09
N LYS A 73 15.07 13.51 -10.38
CA LYS A 73 14.84 14.59 -9.41
C LYS A 73 13.90 14.14 -8.30
N LEU A 74 12.86 13.39 -8.65
CA LEU A 74 11.91 12.85 -7.69
C LEU A 74 12.59 11.82 -6.77
N LYS A 75 13.46 10.97 -7.32
CA LYS A 75 14.28 10.04 -6.55
C LYS A 75 15.19 10.75 -5.57
N GLU A 76 15.86 11.81 -6.00
CA GLU A 76 16.75 12.61 -5.16
C GLU A 76 15.96 13.33 -4.04
N TYR A 77 14.86 13.98 -4.39
CA TYR A 77 13.98 14.66 -3.43
C TYR A 77 13.44 13.72 -2.35
N LEU A 78 13.01 12.51 -2.74
CA LEU A 78 12.48 11.52 -1.81
C LEU A 78 13.58 10.91 -0.91
N ARG A 79 14.79 10.76 -1.43
CA ARG A 79 15.96 10.35 -0.64
C ARG A 79 16.33 11.42 0.38
N GLU A 80 16.41 12.69 -0.02
CA GLU A 80 16.92 13.77 0.82
C GLU A 80 15.93 14.23 1.90
N ASN A 81 14.66 14.36 1.56
CA ASN A 81 13.66 14.91 2.47
C ASN A 81 12.96 13.85 3.32
N TYR A 82 12.88 12.61 2.82
CA TYR A 82 12.09 11.55 3.45
C TYR A 82 12.88 10.25 3.70
N GLY A 83 14.12 10.13 3.21
CA GLY A 83 14.93 8.91 3.36
C GLY A 83 14.32 7.69 2.66
N LEU A 84 13.50 7.89 1.63
CA LEU A 84 12.76 6.84 0.95
C LEU A 84 13.54 6.33 -0.28
N GLU A 85 13.53 5.01 -0.48
CA GLU A 85 14.12 4.37 -1.65
C GLU A 85 13.04 3.90 -2.62
N PHE A 86 13.34 3.99 -3.91
CA PHE A 86 12.46 3.49 -4.96
C PHE A 86 12.55 1.97 -5.01
N GLN A 87 11.39 1.30 -5.10
CA GLN A 87 11.36 -0.12 -5.43
C GLN A 87 11.69 -0.29 -6.92
N LYS A 88 12.68 -1.15 -7.20
CA LYS A 88 13.12 -1.52 -8.55
C LYS A 88 12.08 -2.37 -9.26
#